data_AF-A0A946UK35-F1
#
_entry.id   AF-A0A946UK35-F1
#
_cell.length_a   1.000
_cell.length_b   1.000
_cell.length_c   1.000
_cell.angle_alpha   90.00
_cell.angle_beta   90.00
_cell.angle_gamma   90.00
#
_symmetry.space_group_name_H-M   'P 1'
#
loop_
_entity.id
_entity.type
_entity.pdbx_description
1 polymer ?
#
loop_
_entity_poly.entity_id
_entity_poly.type
_entity_poly.pdbx_seq_one_letter_code
_entity_poly.pdbx_strand_id
1 'polypeptide(L)'
;MAKAFMAVIAAFVVAALVAKAAHLQSSPSHAATYNRAWAQNRMEFVAWNNSQWTAWVNDGAFEKLPAAPGKWHRHANTTIAFQSPDGRLWQAKIDGDEFLLAENGDWKGEVKRSSAIRYRDWAGNEQVRTVAQMRR
;
A
#
# COMPACT_ATOMS: atom_id res chain seq x y z
N MET A 1 -38.57 23.13 -31.15
CA MET A 1 -37.71 23.34 -29.97
C MET A 1 -37.18 22.05 -29.32
N ALA A 2 -37.88 20.91 -29.39
CA ALA A 2 -37.43 19.65 -28.78
C ALA A 2 -36.11 19.06 -29.36
N LYS A 3 -35.86 19.23 -30.68
CA LYS A 3 -34.65 18.70 -31.34
C LYS A 3 -33.35 19.38 -30.88
N ALA A 4 -33.40 20.66 -30.53
CA ALA A 4 -32.22 21.40 -30.04
C ALA A 4 -31.86 20.98 -28.60
N PHE A 5 -32.84 20.73 -27.74
CA PHE A 5 -32.62 20.24 -26.37
C PHE A 5 -32.03 18.82 -26.34
N MET A 6 -32.50 17.92 -27.20
CA MET A 6 -31.94 16.55 -27.30
C MET A 6 -30.48 16.53 -27.76
N ALA A 7 -30.10 17.42 -28.70
CA ALA A 7 -28.72 17.50 -29.19
C ALA A 7 -27.75 17.99 -28.10
N VAL A 8 -28.18 18.93 -27.25
CA VAL A 8 -27.38 19.42 -26.12
C VAL A 8 -27.20 18.35 -25.04
N ILE A 9 -28.26 17.58 -24.74
CA ILE A 9 -28.20 16.48 -23.77
C ILE A 9 -27.26 15.37 -24.27
N ALA A 10 -27.38 14.98 -25.55
CA ALA A 10 -26.51 13.97 -26.15
C ALA A 10 -25.03 14.39 -26.11
N ALA A 11 -24.73 15.66 -26.41
CA ALA A 11 -23.36 16.19 -26.34
C ALA A 11 -22.80 16.15 -24.90
N PHE A 12 -23.63 16.42 -23.89
CA PHE A 12 -23.21 16.38 -22.49
C PHE A 12 -22.92 14.95 -21.99
N VAL A 13 -23.71 13.97 -22.42
CA VAL A 13 -23.48 12.56 -22.09
C VAL A 13 -22.20 12.04 -22.74
N VAL A 14 -21.93 12.40 -24.00
CA VAL A 14 -20.67 12.05 -24.67
C VAL A 14 -19.47 12.68 -23.96
N ALA A 15 -19.55 13.95 -23.58
CA ALA A 15 -18.49 14.62 -22.82
C ALA A 15 -18.22 13.95 -21.46
N ALA A 16 -19.28 13.54 -20.73
CA ALA A 16 -19.14 12.84 -19.46
C ALA A 16 -18.52 11.44 -19.63
N LEU A 17 -18.87 10.71 -20.70
CA LEU A 17 -18.28 9.40 -21.00
C LEU A 17 -16.81 9.51 -21.40
N VAL A 18 -16.44 10.53 -22.18
CA VAL A 18 -15.04 10.80 -22.54
C VAL A 18 -14.22 11.21 -21.32
N ALA A 19 -14.76 12.07 -20.44
CA ALA A 19 -14.09 12.44 -19.20
C ALA A 19 -13.86 11.23 -18.27
N LYS A 20 -14.83 10.32 -18.19
CA LYS A 20 -14.70 9.08 -17.38
C LYS A 20 -13.69 8.10 -18.00
N ALA A 21 -13.64 7.99 -19.32
CA ALA A 21 -12.65 7.17 -20.03
C ALA A 21 -11.23 7.77 -19.94
N ALA A 22 -11.10 9.09 -20.05
CA ALA A 22 -9.83 9.79 -19.86
C ALA A 22 -9.30 9.66 -18.43
N HIS A 23 -10.18 9.65 -17.42
CA HIS A 23 -9.80 9.36 -16.03
C HIS A 23 -9.30 7.93 -15.82
N LEU A 24 -9.90 6.95 -16.51
CA LEU A 24 -9.45 5.56 -16.47
C LEU A 24 -8.10 5.36 -17.20
N GLN A 25 -7.86 6.09 -18.30
CA GLN A 25 -6.58 6.05 -19.03
C GLN A 25 -5.46 6.88 -18.38
N SER A 26 -5.80 7.88 -17.56
CA SER A 26 -4.82 8.70 -16.84
C SER A 26 -4.32 8.04 -15.55
N SER A 27 -4.75 6.82 -15.25
CA SER A 27 -4.03 6.00 -14.28
C SER A 27 -2.70 5.60 -14.94
N PRO A 28 -1.56 6.16 -14.52
CA PRO A 28 -0.28 5.71 -15.05
C PRO A 28 -0.23 4.21 -14.82
N SER A 29 0.19 3.46 -15.85
CA SER A 29 0.43 2.03 -15.75
C SER A 29 1.14 1.74 -14.42
N HIS A 30 0.41 1.10 -13.49
CA HIS A 30 0.81 0.91 -12.10
C HIS A 30 2.16 0.19 -11.95
N ALA A 31 2.64 -0.43 -13.03
CA ALA A 31 3.84 -1.25 -13.12
C ALA A 31 5.18 -0.56 -12.77
N ALA A 32 5.25 0.77 -12.69
CA ALA A 32 6.53 1.50 -12.61
C ALA A 32 6.82 2.18 -11.25
N THR A 33 5.91 2.15 -10.26
CA THR A 33 6.07 2.95 -9.03
C THR A 33 6.80 2.20 -7.90
N TYR A 34 7.14 0.92 -8.07
CA TYR A 34 7.54 0.02 -6.98
C TYR A 34 8.97 0.17 -6.46
N ASN A 35 9.75 1.14 -6.94
CA ASN A 35 11.20 1.18 -6.67
C ASN A 35 11.79 2.59 -6.80
N ARG A 36 11.11 3.62 -6.27
CA ARG A 36 11.74 4.94 -6.22
C ARG A 36 12.98 4.87 -5.33
N ALA A 37 14.12 5.35 -5.82
CA ALA A 37 15.40 5.30 -5.11
C ALA A 37 15.34 5.92 -3.69
N TRP A 38 14.47 6.92 -3.48
CA TRP A 38 14.26 7.53 -2.15
C TRP A 38 13.56 6.62 -1.14
N ALA A 39 12.86 5.59 -1.60
CA ALA A 39 12.13 4.63 -0.77
C ALA A 39 12.92 3.33 -0.54
N GLN A 40 14.21 3.31 -0.91
CA GLN A 40 15.14 2.28 -0.46
C GLN A 40 15.31 2.38 1.06
N ASN A 41 15.42 1.21 1.69
CA ASN A 41 15.66 1.03 3.12
C ASN A 41 14.51 1.51 4.01
N ARG A 42 13.30 1.70 3.46
CA ARG A 42 12.10 1.99 4.26
C ARG A 42 10.77 1.60 3.59
N MET A 43 9.78 1.38 4.43
CA MET A 43 8.39 1.08 4.10
C MET A 43 7.49 2.09 4.81
N GLU A 44 6.86 3.00 4.09
CA GLU A 44 5.83 3.91 4.61
C GLU A 44 4.46 3.27 4.41
N PHE A 45 3.79 2.85 5.48
CA PHE A 45 2.58 2.03 5.39
C PHE A 45 1.48 2.50 6.36
N VAL A 46 0.26 2.04 6.09
CA VAL A 46 -0.90 2.20 6.98
C VAL A 46 -1.08 0.93 7.82
N ALA A 47 -1.11 1.08 9.14
CA ALA A 47 -1.36 0.00 10.09
C ALA A 47 -2.87 -0.30 10.22
N TRP A 48 -3.23 -1.37 10.95
CA TRP A 48 -4.64 -1.79 11.10
C TRP A 48 -5.56 -0.74 11.72
N ASN A 49 -5.03 0.09 12.63
CA ASN A 49 -5.77 1.20 13.26
C ASN A 49 -5.76 2.49 12.42
N ASN A 50 -5.46 2.40 11.11
CA ASN A 50 -5.33 3.52 10.18
C ASN A 50 -4.21 4.53 10.50
N SER A 51 -3.33 4.24 11.46
CA SER A 51 -2.18 5.10 11.72
C SER A 51 -1.07 4.89 10.69
N GLN A 52 -0.37 5.96 10.35
CA GLN A 52 0.72 5.98 9.39
C GLN A 52 2.07 5.75 10.07
N TRP A 53 2.86 4.83 9.52
CA TRP A 53 4.16 4.43 10.06
C TRP A 53 5.20 4.31 8.96
N THR A 54 6.45 4.53 9.34
CA THR A 54 7.61 4.13 8.56
C THR A 54 8.27 2.94 9.26
N ALA A 55 8.66 1.91 8.50
CA ALA A 55 9.41 0.77 8.99
C ALA A 55 10.66 0.51 8.14
N TRP A 56 11.68 -0.08 8.73
CA TRP A 56 12.82 -0.67 8.04
C TRP A 56 13.27 -1.91 8.81
N VAL A 57 14.08 -2.73 8.15
CA VAL A 57 14.62 -3.95 8.76
C VAL A 57 15.99 -3.64 9.35
N ASN A 58 16.12 -3.89 10.64
CA ASN A 58 17.37 -3.80 11.38
C ASN A 58 17.48 -5.04 12.27
N ASP A 59 18.61 -5.77 12.16
CA ASP A 59 18.89 -6.98 12.93
C ASP A 59 17.73 -8.00 12.94
N GLY A 60 17.14 -8.27 11.77
CA GLY A 60 16.04 -9.23 11.62
C GLY A 60 14.68 -8.79 12.21
N ALA A 61 14.58 -7.57 12.75
CA ALA A 61 13.35 -6.99 13.27
C ALA A 61 12.89 -5.80 12.43
N PHE A 62 11.60 -5.46 12.57
CA PHE A 62 11.05 -4.23 12.02
C PHE A 62 11.20 -3.10 13.03
N GLU A 63 12.15 -2.21 12.80
CA GLU A 63 12.22 -0.94 13.49
C GLU A 63 11.18 0.01 12.86
N LYS A 64 10.37 0.64 13.69
CA LYS A 64 9.18 1.39 13.28
C LYS A 64 9.14 2.76 13.92
N LEU A 65 8.70 3.76 13.17
CA LEU A 65 8.54 5.15 13.58
C LEU A 65 7.15 5.65 13.16
N PRO A 66 6.35 6.22 14.07
CA PRO A 66 5.04 6.78 13.71
C PRO A 66 5.22 8.10 12.96
N ALA A 67 4.35 8.38 11.99
CA ALA A 67 4.36 9.67 11.26
C ALA A 67 4.00 10.85 12.17
N ALA A 68 3.04 10.65 13.08
CA ALA A 68 2.65 11.60 14.11
C ALA A 68 3.01 11.05 15.49
N PRO A 69 4.09 11.54 16.13
CA PRO A 69 4.48 11.09 17.46
C PRO A 69 3.49 11.60 18.51
N GLY A 70 2.46 10.79 18.80
CA GLY A 70 1.58 10.95 19.96
C GLY A 70 2.12 10.16 21.15
N LYS A 71 1.35 9.18 21.62
CA LYS A 71 1.78 8.20 22.64
C LYS A 71 2.85 7.22 22.14
N TRP A 72 3.06 7.15 20.83
CA TRP A 72 3.91 6.15 20.19
C TRP A 72 5.29 6.73 19.87
N HIS A 73 6.32 5.91 20.06
CA HIS A 73 7.72 6.25 19.79
C HIS A 73 8.37 5.21 18.88
N ARG A 74 9.60 5.51 18.45
CA ARG A 74 10.46 4.56 17.74
C ARG A 74 10.63 3.28 18.57
N HIS A 75 10.40 2.13 17.96
CA HIS A 75 10.59 0.83 18.60
C HIS A 75 10.77 -0.27 17.55
N ALA A 76 11.35 -1.39 17.97
CA ALA A 76 11.52 -2.57 17.12
C ALA A 76 10.57 -3.70 17.55
N ASN A 77 10.02 -4.41 16.57
CA ASN A 77 9.19 -5.59 16.79
C ASN A 77 9.54 -6.66 15.75
N THR A 78 9.39 -7.93 16.10
CA THR A 78 9.56 -9.05 15.16
C THR A 78 8.44 -9.15 14.12
N THR A 79 7.36 -8.37 14.32
CA THR A 79 6.20 -8.32 13.43
C THR A 79 5.85 -6.91 13.01
N ILE A 80 5.22 -6.81 11.83
CA ILE A 80 4.61 -5.58 11.32
C ILE A 80 3.18 -5.86 10.87
N ALA A 81 2.25 -4.99 11.27
CA ALA A 81 0.83 -5.11 10.95
C ALA A 81 0.46 -4.01 9.94
N PHE A 82 -0.02 -4.38 8.76
CA PHE A 82 -0.26 -3.47 7.65
C PHE A 82 -1.55 -3.80 6.91
N GLN A 83 -2.02 -2.85 6.11
CA GLN A 83 -3.13 -3.03 5.18
C GLN A 83 -2.62 -3.34 3.78
N SER A 84 -3.15 -4.40 3.19
CA SER A 84 -2.88 -4.76 1.80
C SER A 84 -3.72 -3.91 0.82
N PRO A 85 -3.39 -3.91 -0.49
CA PRO A 85 -4.08 -3.07 -1.48
C PRO A 85 -5.59 -3.31 -1.58
N ASP A 86 -6.08 -4.52 -1.30
CA ASP A 86 -7.51 -4.84 -1.27
C ASP A 86 -8.21 -4.45 0.06
N GLY A 87 -7.46 -3.90 1.02
CA GLY A 87 -7.94 -3.49 2.33
C GLY A 87 -7.87 -4.59 3.41
N ARG A 88 -7.41 -5.80 3.08
CA ARG A 88 -7.25 -6.87 4.08
C ARG A 88 -6.12 -6.55 5.05
N LEU A 89 -6.31 -6.96 6.29
CA LEU A 89 -5.35 -6.77 7.37
C LEU A 89 -4.38 -7.95 7.42
N TRP A 90 -3.09 -7.65 7.38
CA TRP A 90 -2.04 -8.66 7.42
C TRP A 90 -1.02 -8.34 8.50
N GLN A 91 -0.41 -9.39 9.04
CA GLN A 91 0.78 -9.30 9.86
C GLN A 91 1.93 -10.05 9.19
N ALA A 92 3.11 -9.44 9.12
CA ALA A 92 4.30 -10.07 8.56
C ALA A 92 5.38 -10.31 9.62
N LYS A 93 6.15 -11.39 9.44
CA LYS A 93 7.44 -11.70 10.07
C LYS A 93 8.50 -11.85 9.00
N ILE A 94 9.76 -11.67 9.35
CA ILE A 94 10.90 -11.94 8.47
C ILE A 94 11.34 -13.39 8.70
N ASP A 95 11.59 -14.11 7.62
CA ASP A 95 12.14 -15.47 7.60
C ASP A 95 13.22 -15.55 6.52
N GLY A 96 14.48 -15.35 6.93
CA GLY A 96 15.59 -15.16 6.00
C GLY A 96 15.39 -13.92 5.11
N ASP A 97 15.27 -14.15 3.80
CA ASP A 97 15.04 -13.12 2.79
C ASP A 97 13.58 -13.00 2.34
N GLU A 98 12.67 -13.74 2.98
CA GLU A 98 11.25 -13.75 2.71
C GLU A 98 10.43 -13.26 3.90
N PHE A 99 9.13 -13.07 3.65
CA PHE A 99 8.14 -12.78 4.67
C PHE A 99 7.22 -13.98 4.90
N LEU A 100 6.87 -14.19 6.16
CA LEU A 100 5.73 -15.01 6.56
C LEU A 100 4.57 -14.07 6.83
N LEU A 101 3.42 -14.29 6.19
CA LEU A 101 2.24 -13.45 6.24
C LEU A 101 1.09 -14.22 6.88
N ALA A 102 0.51 -13.63 7.93
CA ALA A 102 -0.69 -14.13 8.58
C ALA A 102 -1.82 -13.12 8.39
N GLU A 103 -2.95 -13.58 7.84
CA GLU A 103 -4.14 -12.74 7.70
C GLU A 103 -4.73 -12.46 9.08
N ASN A 104 -5.11 -11.21 9.35
CA ASN A 104 -5.60 -10.76 10.65
C ASN A 104 -4.67 -11.12 11.84
N GLY A 105 -3.40 -11.45 11.57
CA GLY A 105 -2.44 -11.93 12.57
C GLY A 105 -2.70 -13.33 13.10
N ASP A 106 -3.50 -14.16 12.42
CA ASP A 106 -3.71 -15.55 12.80
C ASP A 106 -2.50 -16.43 12.40
N TRP A 107 -1.55 -16.58 13.33
CA TRP A 107 -0.37 -17.43 13.15
C TRP A 107 -0.62 -18.92 13.37
N LYS A 108 -1.83 -19.32 13.79
CA LYS A 108 -2.21 -20.72 13.94
C LYS A 108 -2.94 -21.25 12.69
N GLY A 109 -3.52 -20.34 11.92
CA GLY A 109 -4.13 -20.62 10.62
C GLY A 109 -3.12 -20.71 9.48
N GLU A 110 -3.60 -20.45 8.26
CA GLU A 110 -2.77 -20.47 7.06
C GLU A 110 -1.76 -19.31 7.08
N VAL A 111 -0.47 -19.66 7.03
CA VAL A 111 0.63 -18.71 6.90
C VAL A 111 1.17 -18.75 5.48
N LYS A 112 1.15 -17.60 4.81
CA LYS A 112 1.65 -17.46 3.44
C LYS A 112 3.10 -17.01 3.45
N ARG A 113 3.96 -17.75 2.76
CA ARG A 113 5.33 -17.31 2.47
C ARG A 113 5.35 -16.43 1.21
N SER A 114 6.09 -15.34 1.25
CA SER A 114 6.15 -14.38 0.14
C SER A 114 7.50 -13.67 0.10
N SER A 115 8.07 -13.52 -1.09
CA SER A 115 9.32 -12.76 -1.30
C SER A 115 9.15 -11.25 -1.12
N ALA A 116 7.91 -10.76 -1.14
CA ALA A 116 7.59 -9.34 -0.93
C ALA A 116 6.26 -9.13 -0.21
N ILE A 117 6.14 -8.00 0.48
CA ILE A 117 4.88 -7.47 1.00
C ILE A 117 4.28 -6.51 -0.02
N ARG A 118 3.00 -6.70 -0.34
CA ARG A 118 2.17 -5.72 -1.07
C ARG A 118 1.30 -4.97 -0.07
N TYR A 119 1.31 -3.64 -0.11
CA TYR A 119 0.66 -2.82 0.92
C TYR A 119 0.19 -1.47 0.38
N ARG A 120 -0.62 -0.77 1.17
CA ARG A 120 -0.98 0.64 0.92
C ARG A 120 -0.05 1.59 1.66
N ASP A 121 0.53 2.54 0.92
CA ASP A 121 1.31 3.63 1.52
C ASP A 121 0.43 4.71 2.15
N TRP A 122 1.06 5.74 2.72
CA TRP A 122 0.36 6.85 3.38
C TRP A 122 -0.59 7.62 2.47
N ALA A 123 -0.30 7.67 1.17
CA ALA A 123 -1.14 8.30 0.16
C ALA A 123 -2.17 7.32 -0.44
N GLY A 124 -2.20 6.08 0.05
CA GLY A 124 -3.12 5.03 -0.40
C GLY A 124 -2.69 4.32 -1.69
N ASN A 125 -1.48 4.58 -2.19
CA ASN A 125 -0.99 3.89 -3.39
C ASN A 125 -0.55 2.47 -3.05
N GLU A 126 -0.70 1.56 -4.01
CA GLU A 126 -0.13 0.22 -3.90
C GLU A 126 1.40 0.28 -4.00
N GLN A 127 2.06 -0.36 -3.05
CA GLN A 127 3.51 -0.50 -2.98
C GLN A 127 3.89 -1.96 -2.78
N VAL A 128 5.12 -2.29 -3.18
CA VAL A 128 5.72 -3.62 -2.99
C VAL A 128 7.11 -3.45 -2.39
N ARG A 129 7.43 -4.22 -1.35
CA ARG A 129 8.77 -4.23 -0.73
C ARG A 129 9.22 -5.64 -0.40
N THR A 130 10.46 -5.93 -0.75
CA THR A 130 11.22 -7.14 -0.36
C THR A 130 11.97 -6.89 0.95
N VAL A 131 12.43 -7.95 1.62
CA VAL A 131 13.28 -7.82 2.82
C VAL A 131 14.56 -7.04 2.47
N ALA A 132 15.20 -7.38 1.35
CA ALA A 132 16.44 -6.73 0.89
C ALA A 132 16.27 -5.21 0.70
N GLN A 133 15.16 -4.76 0.11
CA GLN A 133 14.87 -3.33 -0.06
C GLN A 133 14.58 -2.61 1.26
N MET A 134 14.21 -3.33 2.32
CA MET A 134 13.90 -2.75 3.63
C MET A 134 15.09 -2.80 4.59
N ARG A 135 16.10 -3.65 4.34
CA ARG A 135 17.32 -3.73 5.15
C ARG A 135 18.10 -2.43 5.03
N ARG A 136 18.64 -1.99 6.16
CA ARG A 136 19.56 -0.85 6.24
C ARG A 136 21.01 -1.32 6.28
#